data_AF-A0A2M6ZHH0-F1
#
_entry.id   AF-A0A2M6ZHH0-F1
#
_cell.length_a   1.000
_cell.length_b   1.000
_cell.length_c   1.000
_cell.angle_alpha   90.00
_cell.angle_beta   90.00
_cell.angle_gamma   90.00
#
_symmetry.space_group_name_H-M   'P 1'
#
loop_
_entity.id
_entity.type
_entity.pdbx_description
1 polymer ?
#
loop_
_entity_poly.entity_id
_entity_poly.type
_entity_poly.pdbx_seq_one_letter_code
_entity_poly.pdbx_strand_id
1 'polypeptide(L)'
;MDARKQQIYTAVYKIKSKSRRTEEPKLKKMTKDLVLTIDEFFKLLMTYNSRLMTVFIGNAIPVYGDVIKEKLCGCPPGVGGGGQAIFATKELWYPRASNIALAGLEKLQQNKKGDNLFKLKPIYLREPDIRAKALSYMVQG
;
A
#
# COMPACT_ATOMS: atom_id res chain seq x y z
N MET A 1 1.78 -4.69 -3.84
CA MET A 1 2.96 -5.29 -4.49
C MET A 1 2.88 -6.80 -4.35
N ASP A 2 3.33 -7.56 -5.35
CA ASP A 2 3.34 -9.02 -5.30
C ASP A 2 4.29 -9.51 -4.18
N ALA A 3 3.77 -10.29 -3.24
CA ALA A 3 4.55 -10.89 -2.17
C ALA A 3 4.91 -12.36 -2.47
N ARG A 4 4.62 -12.89 -3.67
CA ARG A 4 4.69 -14.32 -3.98
C ARG A 4 3.73 -15.13 -3.08
N LYS A 5 3.70 -16.45 -3.27
CA LYS A 5 2.88 -17.39 -2.46
C LYS A 5 1.39 -16.97 -2.37
N GLN A 6 0.85 -16.43 -3.46
CA GLN A 6 -0.53 -15.94 -3.55
C GLN A 6 -0.87 -14.83 -2.53
N GLN A 7 0.13 -14.04 -2.14
CA GLN A 7 -0.02 -12.91 -1.22
C GLN A 7 0.41 -11.60 -1.87
N ILE A 8 -0.05 -10.50 -1.28
CA ILE A 8 0.33 -9.14 -1.65
C ILE A 8 0.79 -8.36 -0.42
N TYR A 9 1.84 -7.57 -0.59
CA TYR A 9 2.15 -6.47 0.32
C TYR A 9 1.26 -5.28 -0.02
N THR A 10 0.56 -4.73 0.96
CA THR A 10 -0.43 -3.68 0.72
C THR A 10 -0.54 -2.70 1.88
N ALA A 11 -1.00 -1.50 1.56
CA ALA A 11 -1.49 -0.51 2.50
C ALA A 11 -2.51 0.38 1.80
N VAL A 12 -3.54 0.81 2.54
CA VAL A 12 -4.59 1.68 2.02
C VAL A 12 -4.26 3.13 2.36
N TYR A 13 -4.41 4.02 1.38
CA TYR A 13 -4.19 5.45 1.54
C TYR A 13 -5.45 6.21 1.12
N LYS A 14 -5.74 7.30 1.83
CA LYS A 14 -6.78 8.27 1.46
C LYS A 14 -6.11 9.56 1.00
N ILE A 15 -6.47 10.03 -0.19
CA ILE A 15 -6.09 11.36 -0.65
C ILE A 15 -6.79 12.39 0.24
N LYS A 16 -6.02 13.24 0.92
CA LYS A 16 -6.59 14.40 1.62
C LYS A 16 -6.90 15.48 0.58
N SER A 17 -8.09 16.08 0.69
CA SER A 17 -8.47 17.22 -0.16
C SER A 17 -7.43 18.33 -0.05
N LYS A 18 -7.18 19.02 -1.17
CA LYS A 18 -6.29 20.17 -1.22
C LYS A 18 -6.90 21.34 -0.45
N SER A 19 -6.07 22.09 0.29
CA SER A 19 -6.47 23.41 0.80
C SER A 19 -6.29 24.49 -0.27
N ARG A 20 -5.39 24.30 -1.25
CA ARG A 20 -5.14 25.21 -2.39
C ARG A 20 -4.81 24.44 -3.67
N ARG A 21 -5.16 24.98 -4.85
CA ARG A 21 -4.95 24.32 -6.17
C ARG A 21 -3.49 23.93 -6.45
N THR A 22 -2.53 24.69 -5.93
CA THR A 22 -1.08 24.56 -6.19
C THR A 22 -0.37 23.54 -5.31
N GLU A 23 -1.02 23.02 -4.27
CA GLU A 23 -0.39 22.05 -3.37
C GLU A 23 -0.46 20.63 -3.94
N GLU A 24 0.60 19.84 -3.72
CA GLU A 24 0.57 18.41 -4.00
C GLU A 24 -0.43 17.70 -3.08
N PRO A 25 -1.23 16.75 -3.59
CA PRO A 25 -2.20 16.02 -2.78
C PRO A 25 -1.48 15.18 -1.72
N LYS A 26 -1.78 15.41 -0.44
CA LYS A 26 -1.21 14.64 0.66
C LYS A 26 -1.94 13.31 0.83
N LEU A 27 -1.18 12.22 0.95
CA LEU A 27 -1.72 10.89 1.22
C LEU A 27 -1.76 10.63 2.74
N LYS A 28 -2.93 10.28 3.27
CA LYS A 28 -3.07 9.75 4.63
C LYS A 28 -3.06 8.23 4.57
N LYS A 29 -2.08 7.58 5.20
CA LYS A 29 -2.10 6.13 5.39
C LYS A 29 -3.24 5.75 6.32
N MET A 30 -4.10 4.83 5.89
CA MET A 30 -5.31 4.39 6.60
C MET A 30 -5.09 3.05 7.33
N THR A 31 -4.14 2.25 6.88
CA THR A 31 -3.77 0.96 7.47
C THR A 31 -2.29 0.95 7.87
N LYS A 32 -1.87 -0.01 8.69
CA LYS A 32 -0.47 -0.40 8.74
C LYS A 32 -0.04 -1.03 7.39
N ASP A 33 1.25 -1.29 7.22
CA ASP A 33 1.71 -2.19 6.17
C ASP A 33 1.23 -3.61 6.48
N LEU A 34 0.69 -4.29 5.47
CA LEU A 34 0.07 -5.60 5.61
C LEU A 34 0.62 -6.55 4.55
N VAL A 35 0.59 -7.85 4.86
CA VAL A 35 0.68 -8.92 3.87
C VAL A 35 -0.60 -9.73 3.94
N LEU A 36 -1.30 -9.85 2.82
CA LEU A 36 -2.63 -10.47 2.76
C LEU A 36 -2.74 -11.36 1.54
N THR A 37 -3.60 -12.37 1.59
CA THR A 37 -4.15 -13.00 0.39
C THR A 37 -5.05 -12.01 -0.36
N ILE A 38 -5.34 -12.31 -1.63
CA ILE A 38 -6.21 -11.44 -2.43
C ILE A 38 -7.64 -11.36 -1.86
N ASP A 39 -8.16 -12.46 -1.30
CA ASP A 39 -9.50 -12.49 -0.69
C ASP A 39 -9.59 -11.69 0.61
N GLU A 40 -8.58 -11.79 1.47
CA GLU A 40 -8.47 -10.96 2.68
C GLU A 40 -8.36 -9.47 2.32
N PHE A 41 -7.63 -9.15 1.25
CA PHE A 41 -7.54 -7.79 0.74
C PHE A 41 -8.90 -7.25 0.29
N PHE A 42 -9.73 -8.03 -0.40
CA PHE A 42 -11.09 -7.59 -0.74
C PHE A 42 -11.97 -7.40 0.50
N LYS A 43 -11.90 -8.32 1.47
CA LYS A 43 -12.61 -8.15 2.75
C LYS A 43 -12.23 -6.83 3.41
N LEU A 44 -10.93 -6.50 3.44
CA LEU A 44 -10.44 -5.22 3.94
C LEU A 44 -11.00 -4.04 3.14
N LEU A 45 -10.96 -4.06 1.80
CA LEU A 45 -11.47 -2.97 0.98
C LEU A 45 -12.96 -2.70 1.20
N MET A 46 -13.77 -3.76 1.36
CA MET A 46 -15.20 -3.63 1.62
C MET A 46 -15.51 -2.89 2.94
N THR A 47 -14.59 -2.90 3.91
CA THR A 47 -14.74 -2.10 5.15
C THR A 47 -14.61 -0.59 4.93
N TYR A 48 -13.94 -0.15 3.85
CA TYR A 48 -13.64 1.27 3.60
C TYR A 48 -14.66 1.97 2.68
N ASN A 49 -15.84 1.37 2.48
CA ASN A 49 -16.92 1.77 1.57
C ASN A 49 -16.63 1.42 0.10
N SER A 50 -17.38 0.43 -0.39
CA SER A 50 -17.28 -0.14 -1.73
C SER A 50 -17.61 0.83 -2.87
N ARG A 51 -18.19 2.00 -2.59
CA ARG A 51 -18.54 3.00 -3.62
C ARG A 51 -17.41 3.98 -3.96
N LEU A 52 -16.27 3.91 -3.27
CA LEU A 52 -15.17 4.84 -3.51
C LEU A 52 -14.34 4.42 -4.72
N MET A 53 -14.10 5.38 -5.61
CA MET A 53 -13.10 5.24 -6.67
C MET A 53 -11.73 4.96 -6.06
N THR A 54 -11.15 3.82 -6.41
CA THR A 54 -9.91 3.33 -5.81
C THR A 54 -8.84 3.19 -6.89
N VAL A 55 -7.70 3.84 -6.68
CA VAL A 55 -6.53 3.71 -7.55
C VAL A 55 -5.63 2.60 -7.03
N PHE A 56 -5.44 1.57 -7.85
CA PHE A 56 -4.54 0.45 -7.59
C PHE A 56 -3.17 0.76 -8.18
N ILE A 57 -2.15 0.64 -7.34
CA ILE A 57 -0.75 0.86 -7.71
C ILE A 57 0.08 -0.33 -7.26
N GLY A 58 0.87 -0.89 -8.16
CA GLY A 58 1.86 -1.91 -7.82
C GLY A 58 1.94 -3.06 -8.81
N ASN A 59 3.06 -3.77 -8.76
CA ASN A 59 3.37 -4.90 -9.65
C ASN A 59 2.50 -6.16 -9.44
N ALA A 60 1.55 -6.14 -8.50
CA ALA A 60 0.56 -7.22 -8.33
C ALA A 60 -0.60 -7.11 -9.35
N ILE A 61 -0.75 -5.96 -10.01
CA ILE A 61 -1.84 -5.69 -10.95
C ILE A 61 -1.90 -6.68 -12.12
N PRO A 62 -0.79 -7.06 -12.79
CA PRO A 62 -0.85 -8.08 -13.85
C PRO A 62 -1.36 -9.45 -13.41
N VAL A 63 -1.27 -9.76 -12.13
CA VAL A 63 -1.65 -11.08 -11.58
C VAL A 63 -3.09 -11.08 -11.08
N TYR A 64 -3.52 -9.99 -10.42
CA TYR A 64 -4.82 -9.94 -9.75
C TYR A 64 -5.78 -8.89 -10.32
N GLY A 65 -5.38 -8.14 -11.35
CA GLY A 65 -6.14 -7.03 -11.92
C GLY A 65 -7.52 -7.44 -12.43
N ASP A 66 -7.61 -8.57 -13.12
CA ASP A 66 -8.88 -9.09 -13.63
C ASP A 66 -9.84 -9.45 -12.49
N VAL A 67 -9.34 -10.14 -11.46
CA VAL A 67 -10.12 -10.48 -10.25
C VAL A 67 -10.57 -9.21 -9.51
N ILE A 68 -9.72 -8.17 -9.44
CA ILE A 68 -10.08 -6.85 -8.87
C ILE A 68 -11.18 -6.19 -9.68
N LYS A 69 -11.07 -6.22 -11.01
CA LYS A 69 -12.07 -5.64 -11.91
C LYS A 69 -13.40 -6.36 -11.81
N GLU A 70 -13.39 -7.69 -11.76
CA GLU A 70 -14.60 -8.49 -11.57
C GLU A 70 -15.31 -8.15 -10.25
N LYS A 71 -14.56 -8.17 -9.14
CA LYS A 71 -15.14 -7.96 -7.80
C LYS A 71 -15.55 -6.51 -7.51
N LEU A 72 -14.95 -5.51 -8.16
CA LEU A 72 -15.25 -4.09 -7.90
C LEU A 72 -16.09 -3.42 -9.00
N CYS A 73 -15.91 -3.81 -10.27
CA CYS A 73 -16.59 -3.21 -11.41
C CYS A 73 -17.73 -4.08 -11.97
N GLY A 74 -17.89 -5.32 -11.54
CA GLY A 74 -18.76 -6.34 -12.16
C GLY A 74 -20.18 -6.52 -11.60
N CYS A 75 -20.69 -5.65 -10.72
CA CYS A 75 -22.08 -5.80 -10.23
C CYS A 75 -23.13 -5.35 -11.28
N PRO A 76 -24.22 -6.13 -11.50
CA PRO A 76 -25.38 -5.67 -12.25
C PRO A 76 -26.04 -4.43 -11.62
N PRO A 77 -26.72 -3.55 -12.38
CA PRO A 77 -27.48 -2.45 -11.82
C PRO A 77 -28.57 -3.00 -10.86
N GLY A 78 -28.53 -2.57 -9.59
CA GLY A 78 -29.53 -2.92 -8.57
C GLY A 78 -29.03 -3.75 -7.38
N VAL A 79 -27.82 -4.34 -7.43
CA VAL A 79 -27.19 -5.02 -6.28
C VAL A 79 -25.99 -4.20 -5.82
N GLY A 80 -26.22 -3.34 -4.82
CA GLY A 80 -25.34 -2.22 -4.48
C GLY A 80 -23.98 -2.61 -3.90
N GLY A 81 -22.91 -2.30 -4.62
CA GLY A 81 -21.55 -2.23 -4.08
C GLY A 81 -20.49 -1.69 -5.05
N GLY A 82 -20.89 -1.03 -6.14
CA GLY A 82 -19.99 -0.66 -7.24
C GLY A 82 -19.09 0.54 -6.94
N GLY A 83 -17.79 0.28 -6.84
CA GLY A 83 -16.74 1.29 -6.80
C GLY A 83 -15.89 1.18 -8.05
N GLN A 84 -15.41 2.31 -8.57
CA GLN A 84 -14.59 2.30 -9.78
C GLN A 84 -13.14 1.92 -9.44
N ALA A 85 -12.65 0.81 -10.00
CA ALA A 85 -11.24 0.45 -9.94
C ALA A 85 -10.46 1.15 -11.06
N ILE A 86 -9.44 1.93 -10.69
CA ILE A 86 -8.50 2.54 -11.63
C ILE A 86 -7.14 1.85 -11.44
N PHE A 87 -6.58 1.30 -12.51
CA PHE A 87 -5.26 0.68 -12.47
C PHE A 87 -4.22 1.68 -12.99
N ALA A 88 -3.23 2.00 -12.17
CA ALA A 88 -2.13 2.86 -12.60
C ALA A 88 -1.30 2.19 -13.70
N THR A 89 -0.68 3.00 -14.57
CA THR A 89 0.22 2.50 -15.62
C THR A 89 1.50 1.90 -15.02
N LYS A 90 2.21 1.09 -15.81
CA LYS A 90 3.36 0.30 -15.35
C LYS A 90 4.49 1.15 -14.77
N GLU A 91 4.66 2.37 -15.27
CA GLU A 91 5.66 3.35 -14.85
C GLU A 91 5.46 3.81 -13.39
N LEU A 92 4.25 3.63 -12.85
CA LEU A 92 3.87 4.03 -11.50
C LEU A 92 3.88 2.88 -10.50
N TRP A 93 4.11 1.64 -10.93
CA TRP A 93 4.01 0.46 -10.05
C TRP A 93 5.12 0.35 -9.02
N TYR A 94 6.25 1.01 -9.26
CA TYR A 94 7.42 0.95 -8.40
C TYR A 94 7.69 2.30 -7.74
N PRO A 95 8.17 2.30 -6.48
CA PRO A 95 8.63 3.53 -5.85
C PRO A 95 9.72 4.20 -6.69
N ARG A 96 9.54 5.48 -7.00
CA ARG A 96 10.55 6.29 -7.68
C ARG A 96 11.53 6.86 -6.68
N ALA A 97 12.82 6.89 -7.03
CA ALA A 97 13.87 7.46 -6.19
C ALA A 97 13.58 8.92 -5.81
N SER A 98 13.02 9.70 -6.74
CA SER A 98 12.60 11.09 -6.48
C SER A 98 11.53 11.20 -5.38
N ASN A 99 10.53 10.31 -5.40
CA ASN A 99 9.49 10.28 -4.37
C ASN A 99 10.07 9.89 -2.99
N ILE A 100 11.05 8.99 -2.96
CA ILE A 100 11.75 8.60 -1.72
C ILE A 100 12.58 9.78 -1.18
N ALA A 101 13.31 10.48 -2.06
CA ALA A 101 14.09 11.65 -1.69
C ALA A 101 13.19 12.77 -1.14
N LEU A 102 12.04 13.03 -1.77
CA LEU A 102 11.06 14.01 -1.30
C LEU A 102 10.53 13.64 0.09
N ALA A 103 10.10 12.38 0.28
CA ALA A 103 9.64 11.91 1.59
C ALA A 103 10.74 11.99 2.67
N GLY A 104 11.99 11.71 2.30
CA GLY A 104 13.15 11.88 3.18
C GLY A 104 13.40 13.34 3.56
N LEU A 105 13.29 14.26 2.60
CA LEU A 105 13.43 15.70 2.83
C LEU A 105 12.33 16.22 3.78
N GLU A 106 11.07 15.84 3.54
CA GLU A 106 9.95 16.21 4.42
C GLU A 106 10.18 15.72 5.86
N LYS A 107 10.62 14.46 6.00
CA LYS A 107 10.93 13.86 7.31
C LYS A 107 12.09 14.59 8.00
N LEU A 108 13.14 14.95 7.27
CA LEU A 108 14.29 15.69 7.78
C LEU A 108 13.88 17.09 8.27
N GLN A 109 13.06 17.79 7.49
CA GLN A 109 12.55 19.11 7.84
C GLN A 109 11.67 19.07 9.10
N GLN A 110 10.81 18.06 9.23
CA GLN A 110 9.92 17.90 10.39
C GLN A 110 10.68 17.53 11.66
N ASN A 111 11.62 16.58 11.58
CA ASN A 111 12.32 16.06 12.75
C ASN A 111 13.63 16.79 13.06
N LYS A 112 14.07 17.70 12.18
CA LYS A 112 15.37 18.41 12.22
C LYS A 112 16.57 17.48 12.42
N LYS A 113 16.45 16.20 12.02
CA LYS A 113 17.45 15.16 12.25
C LYS A 113 17.37 14.07 11.18
N GLY A 114 18.53 13.63 10.70
CA GLY A 114 18.66 12.51 9.77
C GLY A 114 18.54 11.13 10.45
N ASP A 115 18.37 10.10 9.64
CA ASP A 115 18.34 8.72 10.12
C ASP A 115 19.73 8.21 10.48
N ASN A 116 19.83 7.40 11.55
CA ASN A 116 21.06 6.70 11.91
C ASN A 116 21.09 5.35 11.17
N LEU A 117 22.10 5.16 10.33
CA LEU A 117 22.31 3.95 9.53
C LEU A 117 22.23 2.66 10.36
N PHE A 118 22.86 2.62 11.54
CA PHE A 118 22.90 1.46 12.42
C PHE A 118 21.57 1.18 13.13
N LYS A 119 20.63 2.13 13.10
CA LYS A 119 19.28 1.99 13.66
C LYS A 119 18.22 1.66 12.61
N LEU A 120 18.58 1.65 11.33
CA LEU A 120 17.65 1.29 10.27
C LEU A 120 17.28 -0.18 10.39
N LYS A 121 15.97 -0.45 10.40
CA LYS A 121 15.41 -1.81 10.48
C LYS A 121 14.47 -2.01 9.32
N PRO A 122 14.60 -3.12 8.56
CA PRO A 122 13.59 -3.49 7.58
C PRO A 122 12.23 -3.70 8.26
N ILE A 123 11.16 -3.42 7.50
CA ILE A 123 9.79 -3.73 7.91
C ILE A 123 9.51 -5.17 7.49
N TYR A 124 9.40 -6.05 8.47
CA TYR A 124 9.07 -7.48 8.26
C TYR A 124 7.57 -7.67 8.44
N LEU A 125 6.91 -8.20 7.42
CA LEU A 125 5.45 -8.31 7.40
C LEU A 125 4.94 -9.76 7.39
N ARG A 126 5.74 -10.73 6.93
CA ARG A 126 5.33 -12.14 6.96
C ARG A 126 5.78 -12.78 8.27
N GLU A 127 4.89 -13.57 8.85
CA GLU A 127 5.14 -14.37 10.05
C GLU A 127 6.48 -15.14 10.03
N PRO A 128 6.82 -15.91 8.97
CA PRO A 128 8.11 -16.59 8.90
C PRO A 128 9.31 -15.63 8.96
N ASP A 129 9.23 -14.48 8.27
CA ASP A 129 10.31 -13.50 8.22
C ASP A 129 10.46 -12.80 9.59
N ILE A 130 9.34 -12.53 10.27
CA ILE A 130 9.30 -11.99 11.63
C ILE A 130 9.96 -12.97 12.62
N ARG A 131 9.62 -14.26 12.54
CA ARG A 131 10.20 -15.31 13.39
C ARG A 131 11.69 -15.51 13.14
N ALA A 132 12.11 -15.55 11.87
CA ALA A 132 13.53 -15.66 11.52
C ALA A 132 14.34 -14.47 12.07
N LYS A 133 13.79 -13.26 12.00
CA LYS A 133 14.39 -12.08 12.62
C LYS A 133 14.46 -12.20 14.14
N ALA A 134 13.39 -12.63 14.80
CA ALA A 134 13.36 -12.81 16.25
C ALA A 134 14.46 -13.79 16.72
N LEU A 135 14.65 -14.90 15.99
CA LEU A 135 15.75 -15.83 16.23
C LEU A 135 17.13 -15.16 16.06
N SER A 136 17.33 -14.38 15.00
CA SER A 136 18.62 -13.71 14.75
C SER A 136 19.06 -12.79 15.89
N TYR A 137 18.10 -12.15 16.59
CA TYR A 137 18.39 -11.33 17.77
C TYR A 137 18.68 -12.13 19.03
N MET A 138 18.13 -13.34 19.17
CA MET A 138 18.40 -14.22 20.31
C MET A 138 19.78 -14.88 20.25
N VAL A 139 20.37 -15.00 19.06
CA VAL A 139 21.71 -15.59 18.86
C VAL A 139 22.83 -14.54 18.98
N GLN A 140 22.50 -13.25 18.90
CA GLN A 140 23.46 -12.14 18.94
C GLN A 140 23.51 -11.39 20.29
N GLY A 141 22.71 -11.80 21.29
CA GLY A 141 22.67 -11.21 22.63
C GLY A 141 23.24 -12.16 23.67
#